data_AF-A0A7V2TZ61-F1
#
_entry.id   AF-A0A7V2TZ61-F1
#
_cell.length_a   1.000
_cell.length_b   1.000
_cell.length_c   1.000
_cell.angle_alpha   90.00
_cell.angle_beta   90.00
_cell.angle_gamma   90.00
#
_symmetry.space_group_name_H-M   'P 1'
#
loop_
_entity.id
_entity.type
_entity.pdbx_description
1 polymer ?
#
loop_
_entity_poly.entity_id
_entity_poly.type
_entity_poly.pdbx_seq_one_letter_code
_entity_poly.pdbx_strand_id
1 'polypeptide(L)'
;MRYARRIGGNVLVHGSTGKGNDQVRFETIYRVLQEDPDYSLKDFGIYAPWKEADFLARFGDGGRRVMTAYSLQHGIPLPSGGTDEGPPYSQDANILHISSEGRA
;
A
#
# COMPACT_ATOMS: atom_id res chain seq x y z
N MET A 1 -12.64 6.37 -7.99
CA MET A 1 -11.92 7.20 -8.99
C MET A 1 -12.32 8.67 -9.03
N ARG A 2 -13.43 9.10 -8.40
CA ARG A 2 -13.89 10.51 -8.42
C ARG A 2 -12.81 11.54 -8.00
N TYR A 3 -12.11 11.27 -6.89
CA TYR A 3 -11.05 12.18 -6.44
C TYR A 3 -9.85 12.20 -7.40
N ALA A 4 -9.44 11.04 -7.92
CA ALA A 4 -8.38 10.94 -8.94
C ALA A 4 -8.72 11.80 -10.17
N ARG A 5 -9.95 11.69 -10.71
CA ARG A 5 -10.44 12.57 -11.79
C ARG A 5 -10.32 14.05 -11.45
N ARG A 6 -10.74 14.43 -10.23
CA ARG A 6 -10.71 15.82 -9.76
C ARG A 6 -9.30 16.40 -9.76
N ILE A 7 -8.29 15.60 -9.45
CA ILE A 7 -6.89 16.05 -9.37
C ILE A 7 -6.09 15.73 -10.64
N GLY A 8 -6.73 15.18 -11.68
CA GLY A 8 -6.04 14.73 -12.90
C GLY A 8 -5.15 13.50 -12.69
N GLY A 9 -5.34 12.74 -11.61
CA GLY A 9 -4.62 11.50 -11.35
C GLY A 9 -5.19 10.33 -12.13
N ASN A 10 -4.31 9.48 -12.65
CA ASN A 10 -4.63 8.34 -13.51
C ASN A 10 -4.01 7.01 -13.04
N VAL A 11 -3.07 7.05 -12.09
CA VAL A 11 -2.42 5.87 -11.54
C VAL A 11 -2.89 5.62 -10.11
N LEU A 12 -3.40 4.41 -9.84
CA LEU A 12 -3.57 3.93 -8.47
C LEU A 12 -2.23 3.44 -7.93
N VAL A 13 -1.80 4.01 -6.82
CA VAL A 13 -0.67 3.50 -6.04
C VAL A 13 -1.20 2.94 -4.72
N HIS A 14 -0.85 1.69 -4.39
CA HIS A 14 -1.21 1.10 -3.10
C HIS A 14 -0.05 0.31 -2.48
N GLY A 15 -0.02 0.27 -1.15
CA GLY A 15 1.04 -0.37 -0.37
C GLY A 15 0.68 -1.75 0.18
N SER A 16 -0.43 -2.36 -0.25
CA SER A 16 -0.79 -3.71 0.21
C SER A 16 0.29 -4.72 -0.15
N THR A 17 0.52 -5.71 0.71
CA THR A 17 1.56 -6.71 0.48
C THR A 17 1.28 -7.56 -0.77
N GLY A 18 2.33 -8.02 -1.45
CA GLY A 18 2.23 -8.86 -2.66
C GLY A 18 1.68 -10.27 -2.42
N LYS A 19 1.43 -10.66 -1.17
CA LYS A 19 0.89 -11.98 -0.78
C LYS A 19 -0.47 -11.91 -0.07
N GLY A 20 -0.95 -10.71 0.27
CA GLY A 20 -2.20 -10.52 1.00
C GLY A 20 -3.43 -10.43 0.09
N ASN A 21 -4.62 -10.44 0.68
CA ASN A 21 -5.90 -10.34 -0.04
C ASN A 21 -6.19 -8.92 -0.55
N ASP A 22 -5.71 -7.88 0.14
CA ASP A 22 -6.07 -6.50 -0.17
C ASP A 22 -5.57 -6.04 -1.55
N GLN A 23 -4.45 -6.57 -2.03
CA GLN A 23 -4.00 -6.27 -3.40
C GLN A 23 -5.06 -6.64 -4.43
N VAL A 24 -5.72 -7.80 -4.26
CA VAL A 24 -6.74 -8.28 -5.19
C VAL A 24 -7.99 -7.43 -5.05
N ARG A 25 -8.38 -7.08 -3.81
CA ARG A 25 -9.53 -6.22 -3.54
C ARG A 25 -9.37 -4.86 -4.22
N PHE A 26 -8.24 -4.18 -4.01
CA PHE A 26 -7.98 -2.87 -4.60
C PHE A 26 -7.95 -2.95 -6.13
N GLU A 27 -7.15 -3.85 -6.70
CA GLU A 27 -6.98 -3.92 -8.15
C GLU A 27 -8.25 -4.35 -8.88
N THR A 28 -9.02 -5.27 -8.30
CA THR A 28 -10.29 -5.72 -8.89
C THR A 28 -11.31 -4.60 -8.90
N ILE A 29 -11.53 -3.94 -7.76
CA ILE A 29 -12.49 -2.82 -7.66
C ILE A 29 -12.06 -1.70 -8.61
N TYR A 30 -10.76 -1.38 -8.66
CA TYR A 30 -10.27 -0.29 -9.50
C TYR A 30 -10.45 -0.61 -10.99
N ARG A 31 -10.20 -1.86 -11.43
CA ARG A 31 -10.45 -2.31 -12.80
C ARG A 31 -11.94 -2.32 -13.15
N VAL A 32 -12.80 -2.80 -12.26
CA VAL A 32 -14.26 -2.78 -12.48
C VAL A 32 -14.78 -1.36 -12.61
N LEU A 33 -14.32 -0.44 -11.77
CA LEU A 33 -14.71 0.97 -11.87
C LEU A 33 -14.20 1.64 -13.15
N GLN A 34 -13.09 1.18 -13.72
CA GLN A 34 -12.56 1.73 -14.97
C GLN A 34 -13.49 1.47 -16.17
N GLU A 35 -14.27 0.38 -16.13
CA GLU A 35 -15.26 0.03 -17.16
C GLU A 35 -16.51 0.93 -17.12
N ASP A 36 -16.75 1.60 -16.00
CA ASP A 36 -17.86 2.55 -15.86
C ASP A 36 -17.42 3.95 -16.37
N PRO A 37 -18.08 4.52 -17.40
CA PRO A 37 -17.75 5.84 -17.93
C PRO A 37 -17.76 6.97 -16.89
N ASP A 38 -18.55 6.87 -15.82
CA ASP A 38 -18.61 7.87 -14.76
C ASP A 38 -17.35 7.86 -13.88
N TYR A 39 -16.58 6.77 -13.90
CA TYR A 39 -15.37 6.60 -13.10
C TYR A 39 -14.10 6.44 -13.93
N SER A 40 -14.21 6.10 -15.21
CA SER A 40 -13.11 5.88 -16.14
C SER A 40 -12.07 7.00 -16.14
N LEU A 41 -10.80 6.61 -16.10
CA LEU A 41 -9.62 7.48 -16.19
C LEU A 41 -8.90 7.29 -17.52
N LYS A 42 -8.47 8.39 -18.15
CA LYS A 42 -7.56 8.32 -19.30
C LYS A 42 -6.16 7.93 -18.82
N ASP A 43 -5.43 7.16 -19.62
CA ASP A 43 -4.04 6.76 -19.34
C ASP A 43 -3.93 6.03 -17.98
N PHE A 44 -4.91 5.18 -17.71
CA PHE A 44 -5.06 4.42 -16.46
C PHE A 44 -3.85 3.51 -16.18
N GLY A 45 -3.43 3.46 -14.92
CA GLY A 45 -2.42 2.52 -14.46
C GLY A 45 -2.60 2.08 -13.01
N ILE A 46 -1.93 1.00 -12.64
CA ILE A 46 -1.79 0.54 -11.26
C ILE A 46 -0.30 0.34 -11.02
N TYR A 47 0.21 0.90 -9.92
CA TYR A 47 1.57 0.70 -9.46
C TYR A 47 1.55 0.18 -8.03
N ALA A 48 2.07 -1.03 -7.82
CA ALA A 48 2.06 -1.73 -6.53
C ALA A 48 3.49 -2.12 -6.15
N PRO A 49 4.22 -1.30 -5.36
CA PRO A 49 5.66 -1.50 -5.11
C PRO A 49 6.03 -2.90 -4.63
N TRP A 50 5.18 -3.54 -3.82
CA TRP A 50 5.41 -4.91 -3.33
C TRP A 50 5.30 -6.01 -4.39
N LYS A 51 5.03 -5.65 -5.65
CA LYS A 51 5.10 -6.54 -6.82
C LYS A 51 6.26 -6.21 -7.75
N GLU A 52 6.94 -5.09 -7.54
CA GLU A 52 8.00 -4.59 -8.42
C GLU A 52 9.35 -5.18 -8.03
N ALA A 53 10.05 -5.75 -8.99
CA ALA A 53 11.34 -6.43 -8.75
C ALA A 53 12.36 -5.49 -8.11
N ASP A 54 12.50 -4.25 -8.61
CA ASP A 54 13.47 -3.28 -8.09
C ASP A 54 13.16 -2.84 -6.65
N PHE A 55 11.87 -2.70 -6.33
CA PHE A 55 11.45 -2.34 -4.98
C PHE A 55 11.66 -3.50 -4.01
N LEU A 56 11.35 -4.73 -4.43
CA LEU A 56 11.60 -5.93 -3.64
C LEU A 56 13.09 -6.18 -3.43
N ALA A 57 13.93 -5.96 -4.43
CA ALA A 57 15.39 -6.06 -4.28
C ALA A 57 15.93 -5.06 -3.24
N ARG A 58 15.30 -3.88 -3.13
CA ARG A 58 15.73 -2.83 -2.20
C ARG A 58 15.15 -2.96 -0.80
N PHE A 59 13.89 -3.36 -0.67
CA PHE A 59 13.13 -3.30 0.58
C PHE A 59 12.51 -4.62 1.01
N GLY A 60 12.49 -5.63 0.14
CA GLY A 60 11.96 -6.96 0.43
C GLY A 60 12.82 -7.68 1.47
N ASP A 61 14.14 -7.64 1.31
CA ASP A 61 15.09 -8.20 2.27
C ASP A 61 15.42 -7.17 3.37
N GLY A 62 15.29 -7.57 4.63
CA GLY A 62 15.52 -6.69 5.79
C GLY A 62 14.33 -5.79 6.16
N GLY A 63 13.28 -5.74 5.32
CA GLY A 63 11.95 -5.23 5.66
C GLY A 63 11.94 -3.89 6.40
N ARG A 64 11.29 -3.86 7.57
CA ARG A 64 11.10 -2.64 8.38
C ARG A 64 12.42 -1.94 8.69
N ARG A 65 13.49 -2.66 9.02
CA ARG A 65 14.80 -2.07 9.35
C ARG A 65 15.38 -1.26 8.19
N VAL A 66 15.31 -1.81 6.98
CA VAL A 66 15.83 -1.13 5.77
C VAL A 66 14.97 0.09 5.44
N MET A 67 13.65 -0.02 5.56
CA MET A 67 12.72 1.10 5.36
C MET A 67 12.92 2.21 6.40
N THR A 68 13.18 1.86 7.66
CA THR A 68 13.51 2.80 8.74
C THR A 68 14.79 3.56 8.41
N ALA A 69 15.86 2.86 8.04
CA ALA A 69 17.12 3.49 7.66
C ALA A 69 16.97 4.43 6.45
N TYR A 70 16.25 4.00 5.42
CA TYR A 70 15.94 4.82 4.25
C TYR A 70 15.15 6.08 4.64
N SER A 71 14.15 5.94 5.51
CA SER A 71 13.33 7.07 5.95
C SER A 71 14.16 8.10 6.69
N LEU A 72 15.02 7.68 7.62
CA LEU A 72 15.93 8.55 8.35
C LEU A 72 16.92 9.27 7.43
N GLN A 73 17.53 8.54 6.48
CA GLN A 73 18.46 9.12 5.51
C GLN A 73 17.82 10.21 4.65
N HIS A 74 16.53 10.08 4.33
CA HIS A 74 15.80 11.00 3.46
C HIS A 74 14.94 12.02 4.24
N GLY A 75 15.06 12.08 5.56
CA GLY A 75 14.29 13.02 6.39
C GLY A 75 12.78 12.75 6.42
N ILE A 76 12.36 11.50 6.16
CA ILE A 76 10.96 11.07 6.24
C ILE A 76 10.64 10.79 7.72
N PRO A 77 9.67 11.51 8.32
CA PRO A 77 9.31 11.31 9.72
C PRO A 77 8.82 9.89 10.00
N LEU A 78 9.31 9.29 11.09
CA LEU A 78 8.84 7.99 11.56
C LEU A 78 7.83 8.16 12.71
N PRO A 79 6.83 7.28 12.82
CA PRO A 79 5.90 7.31 13.93
C PRO A 79 6.60 7.08 15.28
N SER A 80 6.14 7.81 16.30
CA SER A 80 6.59 7.67 17.69
C SER A 80 6.29 6.25 18.19
N GLY A 81 7.33 5.44 18.41
CA GLY A 81 7.19 4.01 18.75
C GLY A 81 7.82 3.05 17.75
N GLY A 82 8.60 3.55 16.77
CA GLY A 82 9.42 2.76 15.86
C GLY A 82 10.59 2.02 16.54
N THR A 83 10.30 1.15 17.51
CA THR A 83 11.20 0.06 17.89
C THR A 83 11.00 -1.09 16.90
N ASP A 84 12.06 -1.88 16.65
CA ASP A 84 11.97 -3.06 15.76
C ASP A 84 10.84 -4.01 16.18
N GLU A 85 10.52 -4.03 17.48
CA GLU A 85 9.42 -4.78 18.10
C GLU A 85 8.09 -4.01 18.03
N GLY A 86 7.53 -3.88 16.83
CA GLY A 86 6.16 -3.37 16.68
C GLY A 86 5.13 -4.20 17.48
N PRO A 87 3.83 -3.83 17.42
CA PRO A 87 2.78 -4.60 18.10
C PRO A 87 2.86 -6.10 17.72
N PRO A 88 2.51 -7.00 18.66
CA PRO A 88 2.73 -8.45 18.50
C PRO A 88 1.92 -9.07 17.34
N TYR A 89 0.94 -8.34 16.84
CA TYR A 89 0.05 -8.72 15.74
C TYR A 89 -0.05 -7.59 14.72
N SER A 90 -0.24 -7.95 13.45
CA SER A 90 -0.73 -7.02 12.44
C SER A 90 -2.21 -6.78 12.68
N GLN A 91 -2.64 -5.53 12.72
CA GLN A 91 -4.02 -5.16 12.99
C GLN A 91 -4.56 -4.25 11.90
N ASP A 92 -5.77 -4.54 11.46
CA ASP A 92 -6.57 -3.66 10.60
C ASP A 92 -7.91 -3.37 11.29
N ALA A 93 -8.37 -2.13 11.21
CA ALA A 93 -9.55 -1.67 11.95
C ALA A 93 -10.42 -0.75 11.09
N ASN A 94 -11.73 -0.96 11.19
CA ASN A 94 -12.75 -0.08 10.64
C ASN A 94 -13.94 -0.01 11.61
N ILE A 95 -15.00 0.71 11.24
CA ILE A 95 -16.18 0.90 12.11
C ILE A 95 -16.91 -0.41 12.47
N LEU A 96 -16.75 -1.47 11.66
CA LEU A 96 -17.46 -2.73 11.83
C LEU A 96 -16.67 -3.74 12.68
N HIS A 97 -15.34 -3.78 12.54
CA HIS A 97 -14.51 -4.74 13.27
C HIS A 97 -13.05 -4.29 13.38
N ILE A 98 -12.33 -5.01 14.25
CA ILE A 98 -10.87 -5.06 14.30
C ILE A 98 -10.44 -6.49 13.99
N SER A 99 -9.54 -6.66 13.03
CA SER A 99 -8.87 -7.93 12.75
C SER A 99 -7.47 -7.92 13.36
N SER A 100 -6.96 -9.08 13.76
CA SER A 100 -5.62 -9.24 14.31
C SER A 100 -5.04 -10.56 13.80
N GLU A 101 -3.93 -10.49 13.09
CA GLU A 101 -3.33 -11.65 12.42
C GLU A 101 -1.79 -11.61 12.43
N GLY A 102 -1.18 -12.73 12.06
CA GLY A 102 0.27 -12.91 12.05
C GLY A 102 0.89 -13.01 13.45
N ARG A 103 2.21 -12.94 13.50
CA ARG A 103 3.01 -12.75 14.71
C ARG A 103 4.24 -11.92 14.28
N ALA A 104 4.59 -10.89 15.04
CA ALA A 104 5.81 -10.11 14.80
C ALA A 104 7.06 -10.98 14.85
#